data_AF-A0A0F8WDS0-F1
#
_entry.id   AF-A0A0F8WDS0-F1
#
_cell.length_a   1.000
_cell.length_b   1.000
_cell.length_c   1.000
_cell.angle_alpha   90.00
_cell.angle_beta   90.00
_cell.angle_gamma   90.00
#
_symmetry.space_group_name_H-M   'P 1'
#
loop_
_entity.id
_entity.type
_entity.pdbx_description
1 polymer ?
#
loop_
_entity_poly.entity_id
_entity_poly.type
_entity_poly.pdbx_seq_one_letter_code
_entity_poly.pdbx_strand_id
1 'polypeptide(L)'
;SIIIAHITFSTPLAVFVILGRMQRIDWAWEEAAMDLGANRFTAFRKVIGPLLLPGIAAAAMLVFPWSFDDFVITYFVAGAGITTLPIYIFSQLRYGATPVINTIGTIFVVITILMLLLFHITQKKGEKFDENKPKQDE
;
A
#
# COMPACT_ATOMS: atom_id res chain seq x y z
N SER A 1 -13.06 -5.79 16.59
CA SER A 1 -12.03 -6.83 16.36
C SER A 1 -11.41 -6.73 14.97
N ILE A 2 -12.20 -6.60 13.90
CA ILE A 2 -11.73 -6.62 12.49
C ILE A 2 -10.62 -5.59 12.20
N ILE A 3 -10.76 -4.35 12.68
CA ILE A 3 -9.78 -3.28 12.48
C ILE A 3 -8.41 -3.65 13.06
N ILE A 4 -8.38 -4.21 14.28
CA ILE A 4 -7.13 -4.61 14.95
C ILE A 4 -6.47 -5.76 14.18
N ALA A 5 -7.25 -6.72 13.69
CA ALA A 5 -6.72 -7.82 12.89
C ALA A 5 -6.11 -7.31 11.56
N HIS A 6 -6.80 -6.39 10.87
CA HIS A 6 -6.27 -5.79 9.64
C HIS A 6 -4.99 -5.02 9.90
N ILE A 7 -4.94 -4.17 10.94
CA ILE A 7 -3.73 -3.42 11.29
C ILE A 7 -2.56 -4.36 11.54
N THR A 8 -2.75 -5.40 12.35
CA THR A 8 -1.68 -6.36 12.68
C THR A 8 -1.13 -7.08 11.44
N PHE A 9 -1.99 -7.44 10.48
CA PHE A 9 -1.57 -8.09 9.25
C PHE A 9 -1.00 -7.14 8.20
N SER A 10 -1.48 -5.90 8.13
CA SER A 10 -1.01 -4.91 7.16
C SER A 10 0.28 -4.21 7.60
N THR A 11 0.55 -4.14 8.90
CA THR A 11 1.70 -3.40 9.45
C THR A 11 3.05 -3.91 8.94
N PRO A 12 3.34 -5.23 8.90
CA PRO A 12 4.62 -5.72 8.39
C PRO A 12 4.88 -5.28 6.94
N LEU A 13 3.84 -5.33 6.10
CA LEU A 13 3.92 -4.87 4.71
C LEU A 13 4.24 -3.38 4.63
N ALA A 14 3.54 -2.55 5.40
CA ALA A 14 3.81 -1.11 5.47
C ALA A 14 5.25 -0.82 5.92
N VAL A 15 5.70 -1.52 6.96
CA VAL A 15 7.04 -1.37 7.55
C VAL A 15 8.13 -1.74 6.54
N PHE A 16 7.97 -2.84 5.79
CA PHE A 16 8.96 -3.22 4.78
C PHE A 16 9.14 -2.15 3.70
N VAL A 17 8.05 -1.54 3.22
CA VAL A 17 8.13 -0.47 2.22
C VAL A 17 8.80 0.78 2.81
N ILE A 18 8.43 1.17 4.03
CA ILE A 18 9.00 2.34 4.71
C ILE A 18 10.49 2.13 5.00
N LEU A 19 10.90 0.94 5.45
CA LEU A 19 12.29 0.59 5.69
C LEU A 19 13.12 0.65 4.40
N GLY A 20 12.58 0.16 3.29
CA GLY A 20 13.23 0.27 1.98
C GLY A 20 13.45 1.72 1.55
N ARG A 21 12.56 2.66 1.94
CA ARG A 21 12.77 4.10 1.73
C ARG A 21 13.79 4.67 2.71
N MET A 22 13.73 4.28 3.98
CA MET A 22 14.62 4.76 5.03
C MET A 22 16.09 4.43 4.76
N GLN A 23 16.37 3.24 4.23
CA GLN A 23 17.73 2.83 3.83
C GLN A 23 18.36 3.69 2.74
N ARG A 24 17.56 4.44 1.97
CA ARG A 24 18.04 5.36 0.93
C ARG A 24 18.31 6.77 1.43
N ILE A 25 17.95 7.08 2.68
CA ILE A 25 18.21 8.38 3.29
C ILE A 25 19.61 8.34 3.91
N ASP A 26 20.43 9.32 3.56
CA ASP A 26 21.76 9.50 4.16
C ASP A 26 21.62 10.05 5.59
N TRP A 27 22.28 9.42 6.56
CA TRP A 27 22.28 9.86 7.96
C TRP A 27 23.02 11.19 8.15
N ALA A 28 23.84 11.62 7.19
CA ALA A 28 24.49 12.92 7.18
C ALA A 28 23.48 14.09 7.29
N TRP A 29 22.25 13.92 6.80
CA TRP A 29 21.19 14.94 6.95
C TRP A 29 20.75 15.13 8.41
N GLU A 30 20.77 14.06 9.22
CA GLU A 30 20.46 14.13 10.65
C GLU A 30 21.62 14.76 11.42
N GLU A 31 22.86 14.37 11.12
CA GLU A 31 24.07 14.91 11.72
C GLU A 31 24.22 16.41 11.46
N ALA A 32 24.06 16.85 10.20
CA ALA A 32 24.10 18.27 9.84
C ALA A 32 23.03 19.10 10.57
N ALA A 33 21.84 18.54 10.81
CA ALA A 33 20.80 19.20 11.57
C ALA A 33 21.17 19.34 13.05
N MET A 34 21.83 18.32 13.63
CA MET A 34 22.34 18.37 15.00
C MET A 34 23.50 19.34 15.16
N ASP A 35 24.39 19.44 14.17
CA ASP A 35 25.49 20.41 14.14
C ASP A 35 24.99 21.85 14.12
N LEU A 36 23.84 22.10 13.47
CA LEU A 36 23.14 23.40 13.50
C LEU A 36 22.36 23.64 14.81
N GLY A 37 22.49 22.77 15.80
CA GLY A 37 21.88 22.91 17.13
C GLY A 37 20.48 22.28 17.27
N ALA A 38 20.02 21.49 16.30
CA ALA A 38 18.76 20.77 16.46
C ALA A 38 18.91 19.55 17.38
N ASN A 39 17.96 19.35 18.29
CA ASN A 39 17.88 18.10 19.04
C ASN A 39 17.42 16.94 18.10
N ARG A 40 17.80 15.69 18.40
CA ARG A 40 17.48 14.47 17.61
C ARG A 40 16.00 14.37 17.19
N PHE A 41 15.08 14.63 18.12
CA PHE A 41 13.65 14.62 17.79
C PHE A 41 13.24 15.70 16.78
N THR A 42 13.90 16.86 16.83
CA THR A 42 13.67 17.97 15.91
C THR A 42 14.29 17.68 14.54
N ALA A 43 15.50 17.13 14.50
CA ALA A 43 16.14 16.65 13.27
C ALA A 43 15.29 15.58 12.59
N PHE A 44 14.84 14.56 13.33
CA PHE A 44 13.93 13.54 12.82
C PHE A 44 12.64 14.14 12.24
N ARG A 45 11.93 14.98 13.01
CA ARG A 45 10.62 15.50 12.57
C ARG A 45 10.70 16.49 11.41
N LYS A 46 11.73 17.34 11.37
CA LYS A 46 11.86 18.42 10.36
C LYS A 46 12.65 18.01 9.13
N VAL A 47 13.55 17.02 9.22
CA VAL A 47 14.44 16.63 8.12
C VAL A 47 14.06 15.23 7.64
N ILE A 48 14.21 14.21 8.48
CA ILE A 48 13.99 12.80 8.10
C ILE A 48 12.50 12.52 7.80
N GLY A 49 11.58 13.08 8.58
CA GLY A 49 10.14 12.90 8.43
C GLY A 49 9.64 13.29 7.03
N PRO A 50 9.88 14.52 6.56
CA PRO A 50 9.54 14.93 5.19
C PRO A 50 10.20 14.08 4.10
N LEU A 51 11.44 13.62 4.31
CA LEU A 51 12.14 12.73 3.37
C LEU A 51 11.52 11.32 3.32
N LEU A 52 10.92 10.87 4.43
CA LEU A 52 10.18 9.60 4.54
C LEU A 52 8.74 9.70 4.04
N LEU A 53 8.10 10.87 4.02
CA LEU A 53 6.73 11.07 3.53
C LEU A 53 6.42 10.38 2.19
N PRO A 54 7.23 10.51 1.12
CA PRO A 54 6.96 9.79 -0.13
C PRO A 54 6.99 8.26 0.04
N GLY A 55 7.82 7.73 0.95
CA GLY A 55 7.83 6.29 1.28
C GLY A 55 6.61 5.85 2.07
N ILE A 56 6.15 6.68 3.01
CA ILE A 56 4.91 6.44 3.76
C ILE A 56 3.71 6.48 2.80
N ALA A 57 3.67 7.44 1.88
CA ALA A 57 2.63 7.52 0.87
C ALA A 57 2.61 6.27 -0.03
N ALA A 58 3.78 5.82 -0.50
CA ALA A 58 3.90 4.57 -1.27
C ALA A 58 3.42 3.35 -0.47
N ALA A 59 3.80 3.25 0.81
CA ALA A 59 3.35 2.17 1.70
C ALA A 59 1.82 2.21 1.91
N ALA A 60 1.24 3.39 2.11
CA ALA A 60 -0.20 3.56 2.26
C ALA A 60 -0.96 3.16 0.99
N MET A 61 -0.45 3.54 -0.19
CA MET A 61 -1.03 3.15 -1.48
C MET A 61 -0.94 1.65 -1.72
N LEU A 62 0.10 0.96 -1.23
CA LEU A 62 0.24 -0.49 -1.35
C LEU A 62 -0.68 -1.25 -0.39
N VAL A 63 -0.76 -0.79 0.86
CA VAL A 63 -1.54 -1.44 1.91
C VAL A 63 -3.04 -1.24 1.74
N PHE A 64 -3.47 -0.13 1.13
CA PHE A 64 -4.89 0.17 0.97
C PHE A 64 -5.65 -0.88 0.11
N PRO A 65 -5.21 -1.24 -1.12
CA PRO A 65 -5.82 -2.30 -1.89
C PRO A 65 -5.72 -3.67 -1.21
N TRP A 66 -4.60 -3.93 -0.51
CA TRP A 66 -4.40 -5.18 0.23
C TRP A 66 -5.43 -5.36 1.35
N SER A 67 -5.73 -4.28 2.07
CA SER A 67 -6.77 -4.26 3.11
C SER A 67 -8.18 -4.47 2.53
N PHE A 68 -8.44 -3.96 1.33
CA PHE A 68 -9.74 -4.10 0.68
C PHE A 68 -10.01 -5.54 0.17
N ASP A 69 -8.97 -6.26 -0.23
CA ASP A 69 -9.06 -7.63 -0.76
C ASP A 69 -9.09 -8.72 0.34
N ASP A 70 -8.96 -8.34 1.62
CA ASP A 70 -8.79 -9.31 2.70
C ASP A 70 -10.12 -9.93 3.16
N PHE A 71 -10.54 -10.98 2.45
CA PHE A 71 -11.67 -11.82 2.86
C PHE A 71 -11.31 -12.73 4.04
N VAL A 72 -10.12 -13.33 4.05
CA VAL A 72 -9.77 -14.43 4.96
C VAL A 72 -9.77 -13.93 6.41
N ILE A 73 -9.06 -12.83 6.68
CA ILE A 73 -8.94 -12.31 8.05
C ILE A 73 -10.27 -11.75 8.50
N THR A 74 -11.00 -11.08 7.61
CA THR A 74 -12.34 -10.60 7.89
C THR A 74 -13.29 -11.75 8.23
N TYR A 75 -13.27 -12.86 7.49
CA TYR A 75 -14.15 -14.01 7.71
C TYR A 75 -13.90 -14.70 9.06
N PHE A 76 -12.65 -14.84 9.48
CA PHE A 76 -12.31 -15.48 10.76
C PHE A 76 -12.51 -14.55 11.97
N VAL A 77 -12.44 -13.24 11.79
CA VAL A 77 -12.52 -12.25 12.88
C VAL A 77 -13.89 -11.55 12.95
N ALA A 78 -14.72 -11.67 11.91
CA ALA A 78 -16.07 -11.13 11.90
C ALA A 78 -16.93 -11.79 12.98
N GLY A 79 -17.44 -10.97 13.89
CA GLY A 79 -18.44 -11.39 14.87
C GLY A 79 -19.81 -11.57 14.22
N ALA A 80 -20.70 -12.28 14.92
CA ALA A 80 -22.08 -12.49 14.46
C ALA A 80 -22.77 -11.14 14.13
N GLY A 81 -23.34 -11.04 12.93
CA GLY A 81 -24.05 -9.86 12.45
C GLY A 81 -23.22 -8.83 11.67
N ILE A 82 -21.90 -9.02 11.53
CA ILE A 82 -21.06 -8.13 10.71
C ILE A 82 -20.88 -8.74 9.31
N THR A 83 -21.45 -8.09 8.30
CA THR A 83 -21.28 -8.49 6.90
C THR A 83 -20.47 -7.42 6.16
N THR A 84 -19.25 -7.76 5.79
CA THR A 84 -18.45 -6.97 4.85
C THR A 84 -18.76 -7.42 3.43
N LEU A 85 -18.41 -6.60 2.44
CA LEU A 85 -18.65 -6.91 1.03
C LEU A 85 -18.12 -8.31 0.64
N PRO A 86 -16.90 -8.73 1.03
CA PRO A 86 -16.39 -10.07 0.72
C PRO A 86 -17.16 -11.19 1.44
N ILE A 87 -17.50 -11.01 2.73
CA ILE A 87 -18.31 -11.98 3.49
C ILE A 87 -19.70 -12.14 2.88
N TYR A 88 -20.30 -11.03 2.45
CA TYR A 88 -21.61 -11.04 1.82
C TYR A 88 -21.59 -11.86 0.52
N ILE A 89 -20.65 -11.58 -0.38
CA ILE A 89 -20.48 -12.33 -1.64
C ILE A 89 -20.27 -13.82 -1.35
N PHE A 90 -19.39 -14.15 -0.40
CA PHE A 90 -19.13 -15.55 -0.02
C PHE A 90 -20.35 -16.25 0.58
N SER A 91 -21.11 -15.58 1.45
CA SER A 91 -22.32 -16.14 2.05
C SER A 91 -23.36 -16.46 0.98
N GLN A 92 -23.54 -15.55 0.01
CA GLN A 92 -24.50 -15.70 -1.08
C GLN A 92 -24.11 -16.85 -2.02
N LEU A 93 -22.82 -17.07 -2.29
CA LEU A 93 -22.36 -18.25 -3.04
C LEU A 93 -22.73 -19.57 -2.35
N ARG A 94 -22.71 -19.59 -1.01
CA ARG A 94 -23.02 -20.79 -0.21
C ARG A 94 -24.51 -21.12 -0.13
N TYR A 95 -25.39 -20.13 -0.23
CA TYR A 95 -26.85 -20.31 -0.23
C TYR A 95 -27.45 -20.59 -1.63
N GLY A 96 -26.60 -20.66 -2.66
CA GLY A 96 -26.98 -20.90 -4.06
C GLY A 96 -26.56 -19.72 -4.93
N ALA A 97 -25.69 -19.99 -5.91
CA ALA A 97 -25.18 -18.96 -6.81
C ALA A 97 -26.33 -18.33 -7.61
N THR A 98 -26.79 -17.15 -7.19
CA THR A 98 -27.70 -16.34 -7.99
C THR A 98 -26.92 -15.71 -9.15
N PRO A 99 -27.52 -15.57 -10.35
CA PRO A 99 -26.88 -14.91 -11.50
C PRO A 99 -26.30 -13.53 -11.16
N VAL A 100 -26.92 -12.84 -10.20
CA VAL A 100 -26.51 -11.51 -9.70
C VAL A 100 -25.08 -11.53 -9.12
N ILE A 101 -24.69 -12.56 -8.37
CA ILE A 101 -23.35 -12.65 -7.78
C ILE A 101 -22.29 -12.83 -8.88
N ASN A 102 -22.58 -13.65 -9.89
CA ASN A 102 -21.68 -13.87 -11.01
C ASN A 102 -21.47 -12.59 -11.82
N THR A 103 -22.50 -11.76 -11.97
CA THR A 103 -22.39 -10.43 -12.58
C THR A 103 -21.49 -9.51 -11.76
N ILE A 104 -21.67 -9.44 -10.43
CA ILE A 104 -20.84 -8.61 -9.54
C ILE A 104 -19.38 -9.05 -9.61
N GLY A 105 -19.10 -10.35 -9.52
CA GLY A 105 -17.75 -10.90 -9.62
C GLY A 105 -17.08 -10.59 -10.95
N THR A 106 -17.82 -10.73 -12.07
CA THR A 106 -17.31 -10.40 -13.40
C THR A 106 -16.96 -8.91 -13.53
N ILE A 107 -17.82 -8.02 -13.03
CA ILE A 107 -17.57 -6.57 -13.02
C ILE A 107 -16.32 -6.25 -12.20
N PHE A 108 -16.18 -6.84 -11.00
CA PHE A 108 -15.00 -6.66 -10.15
C PHE A 108 -13.72 -7.09 -10.87
N VAL A 109 -13.70 -8.28 -11.48
CA VAL A 109 -12.55 -8.80 -12.23
C VAL A 109 -12.20 -7.87 -13.39
N VAL A 110 -13.20 -7.42 -14.17
CA VAL A 110 -12.99 -6.51 -15.30
C VAL A 110 -12.42 -5.17 -14.83
N ILE A 111 -12.94 -4.59 -13.74
CA ILE A 111 -12.43 -3.33 -13.17
C ILE A 111 -10.98 -3.49 -12.72
N THR A 112 -10.65 -4.57 -12.01
CA THR A 112 -9.28 -4.84 -11.54
C THR A 112 -8.32 -4.98 -12.71
N ILE A 113 -8.70 -5.72 -13.77
CA ILE A 113 -7.90 -5.84 -15.00
C ILE A 113 -7.70 -4.48 -15.66
N LEU A 114 -8.76 -3.67 -15.79
CA LEU A 114 -8.67 -2.33 -16.36
C LEU A 114 -7.75 -1.41 -15.56
N MET A 115 -7.85 -1.42 -14.23
CA MET A 115 -6.95 -0.65 -13.36
C MET A 115 -5.49 -1.09 -13.52
N LEU A 116 -5.23 -2.40 -13.56
CA LEU A 116 -3.88 -2.94 -13.76
C LEU A 116 -3.30 -2.55 -15.13
N LEU A 117 -4.11 -2.61 -16.19
CA LEU A 117 -3.71 -2.16 -17.52
C LEU A 117 -3.40 -0.66 -17.55
N LEU A 118 -4.24 0.17 -16.94
CA LEU A 118 -4.00 1.62 -16.84
C LEU A 118 -2.73 1.95 -16.07
N PHE A 119 -2.50 1.27 -14.95
CA PHE A 119 -1.29 1.42 -14.16
C PHE A 119 -0.05 1.01 -14.96
N HIS A 120 -0.10 -0.13 -15.65
CA HIS A 120 1.00 -0.61 -16.49
C HIS A 120 1.34 0.38 -17.62
N ILE A 121 0.34 0.93 -18.31
CA ILE A 121 0.54 1.92 -19.39
C ILE A 121 1.16 3.21 -18.83
N THR A 122 0.74 3.63 -17.64
CA THR A 122 1.26 4.83 -16.97
C THR A 122 2.71 4.64 -16.52
N GLN A 123 3.07 3.45 -16.01
CA GLN A 123 4.42 3.13 -15.54
C GLN A 123 5.44 3.02 -16.69
N LYS A 124 5.02 2.49 -17.85
CA LYS A 124 5.85 2.41 -19.07
C LYS A 124 6.31 3.78 -19.59
N LYS A 125 5.63 4.86 -19.17
CA LYS A 125 6.01 6.24 -19.48
C LYS A 125 7.06 6.80 -18.51
N GLY A 126 7.17 6.21 -17.31
CA GLY A 126 8.19 6.54 -16.31
C GLY A 126 9.54 5.84 -16.54
N GLU A 127 9.54 4.61 -17.05
CA GLU A 127 10.78 3.89 -17.40
C GLU A 127 11.54 4.54 -18.57
N LYS A 128 10.82 5.11 -19.54
CA LYS A 128 11.43 5.86 -20.66
C LYS A 128 12.12 7.16 -20.24
N PHE A 129 11.93 7.64 -19.01
CA PHE A 129 12.57 8.85 -18.51
C PHE A 129 13.92 8.58 -17.82
N ASP A 130 14.16 7.35 -17.34
CA ASP A 130 15.43 6.95 -16.72
C ASP A 130 16.43 6.37 -17.74
N GLU A 131 15.94 5.81 -18.84
CA GLU A 131 16.77 5.29 -19.94
C GLU A 131 17.39 6.39 -20.83
N ASN A 132 16.93 7.63 -20.71
CA ASN A 132 17.42 8.77 -21.50
C ASN A 132 18.39 9.68 -20.74
N LYS A 133 19.09 9.15 -19.72
CA LYS A 133 20.32 9.79 -19.22
C LYS A 133 21.48 9.40 -20.13
N PRO A 134 22.21 10.36 -20.73
CA PRO A 134 23.41 10.04 -21.46
C PRO A 134 24.36 9.30 -20.53
N LYS A 135 24.86 8.15 -21.00
CA LYS A 135 26.00 7.47 -20.39
C LYS A 135 27.13 8.50 -20.33
N GLN A 136 27.49 8.93 -19.12
CA GLN A 136 28.75 9.63 -18.92
C GLN A 136 29.82 8.55 -19.00
N ASP A 137 30.53 8.58 -20.11
CA ASP A 137 31.70 7.77 -20.37
C ASP A 137 32.83 8.28 -19.46
N GLU A 138 33.21 7.51 -18.44
CA GLU A 138 34.55 7.53 -17.83
C GLU A 138 35.00 6.10 -17.53
#